data_AF-A0A929VQC7-F1
#
_entry.id   AF-A0A929VQC7-F1
#
_cell.length_a   1.000
_cell.length_b   1.000
_cell.length_c   1.000
_cell.angle_alpha   90.00
_cell.angle_beta   90.00
_cell.angle_gamma   90.00
#
_symmetry.space_group_name_H-M   'P 1'
#
loop_
_entity.id
_entity.type
_entity.pdbx_description
1 polymer ?
#
loop_
_entity_poly.entity_id
_entity_poly.type
_entity_poly.pdbx_seq_one_letter_code
_entity_poly.pdbx_strand_id
1 'polypeptide(L)'
;MKNYLLHFFFLASALLSLCACDNLKYAELYEITDEFVEELHTDVESYGLLGGVDDTEYTDDGAFRVLPMGRLVNVKIEHEATDEEYEALRAALESHYADDERVTEVYRCRAGTIMIDCRH
;
A
#
# COMPACT_ATOMS: atom_id res chain seq x y z
N MET A 1 37.50 -16.79 -7.79
CA MET A 1 36.35 -16.92 -6.86
C MET A 1 36.21 -15.77 -5.85
N LYS A 2 37.24 -14.93 -5.59
CA LYS A 2 37.13 -13.82 -4.62
C LYS A 2 36.36 -12.58 -5.13
N ASN A 3 36.37 -12.31 -6.43
CA ASN A 3 35.78 -11.07 -6.97
C ASN A 3 34.25 -11.18 -7.17
N TYR A 4 33.74 -12.37 -7.49
CA TYR A 4 32.30 -12.61 -7.66
C TYR A 4 31.53 -12.47 -6.34
N LEU A 5 32.13 -12.87 -5.21
CA LEU A 5 31.52 -12.74 -3.89
C LEU A 5 31.38 -11.26 -3.47
N LEU A 6 32.37 -10.43 -3.82
CA LEU A 6 32.36 -8.99 -3.56
C LEU A 6 31.34 -8.25 -4.44
N HIS A 7 31.23 -8.64 -5.72
CA HIS A 7 30.21 -8.12 -6.63
C HIS A 7 28.79 -8.56 -6.23
N PHE A 8 28.62 -9.79 -5.75
CA PHE A 8 27.33 -10.28 -5.22
C PHE A 8 26.90 -9.51 -3.97
N PHE A 9 27.83 -9.19 -3.08
CA PHE A 9 27.57 -8.38 -1.88
C PHE A 9 27.20 -6.93 -2.23
N PHE A 10 27.87 -6.33 -3.24
CA PHE A 10 27.52 -5.00 -3.75
C PHE A 10 26.15 -4.97 -4.45
N LEU A 11 25.81 -6.02 -5.20
CA LEU A 11 24.51 -6.15 -5.86
C LEU A 11 23.37 -6.35 -4.84
N ALA A 12 23.59 -7.19 -3.82
CA ALA A 12 22.63 -7.41 -2.74
C ALA A 12 22.42 -6.16 -1.88
N SER A 13 23.48 -5.39 -1.61
CA SER A 13 23.38 -4.12 -0.89
C SER A 13 22.66 -3.03 -1.71
N ALA A 14 22.79 -3.03 -3.04
CA ALA A 14 22.07 -2.12 -3.91
C ALA A 14 20.57 -2.47 -4.00
N LEU A 15 20.23 -3.76 -3.99
CA LEU A 15 18.84 -4.24 -3.92
C LEU A 15 18.16 -3.90 -2.58
N LEU A 16 18.88 -4.05 -1.46
CA LEU A 16 18.38 -3.67 -0.13
C LEU A 16 18.20 -2.15 0.04
N SER A 17 18.99 -1.34 -0.66
CA SER A 17 18.92 0.13 -0.58
C SER A 17 17.70 0.71 -1.31
N LEU A 18 17.09 -0.02 -2.25
CA LEU A 18 15.91 0.44 -2.98
C LEU A 18 14.64 0.32 -2.12
N CYS A 19 14.52 -0.72 -1.29
CA CYS A 19 13.38 -0.92 -0.38
C CYS A 19 13.28 0.15 0.73
N ALA A 20 14.39 0.77 1.11
CA ALA A 20 14.41 1.78 2.18
C ALA A 20 13.89 3.15 1.72
N CYS A 21 13.97 3.46 0.42
CA CYS A 21 13.55 4.77 -0.10
C CYS A 21 12.03 4.87 -0.21
N ASP A 22 11.36 3.78 -0.59
CA ASP A 22 9.91 3.75 -0.75
C ASP A 22 9.19 3.92 0.59
N ASN A 23 9.75 3.37 1.68
CA ASN A 23 9.21 3.51 3.03
C ASN A 23 9.04 4.98 3.46
N LEU A 24 9.97 5.86 3.11
CA LEU A 24 9.86 7.29 3.46
C LEU A 24 8.83 8.02 2.60
N LYS A 25 8.65 7.61 1.35
CA LYS A 25 7.67 8.22 0.44
C LYS A 25 6.23 7.89 0.84
N TYR A 26 6.00 6.67 1.31
CA TYR A 26 4.66 6.16 1.61
C TYR A 26 4.36 6.11 3.11
N ALA A 27 5.22 6.65 3.98
CA ALA A 27 5.08 6.56 5.43
C ALA A 27 3.69 7.00 5.93
N GLU A 28 3.24 8.19 5.54
CA GLU A 28 1.93 8.70 5.94
C GLU A 28 0.78 7.89 5.33
N LEU A 29 0.92 7.45 4.08
CA LEU A 29 -0.06 6.57 3.45
C LEU A 29 -0.21 5.26 4.25
N TYR A 30 0.90 4.69 4.74
CA TYR A 30 0.87 3.48 5.55
C TYR A 30 0.19 3.71 6.89
N GLU A 31 0.42 4.85 7.55
CA GLU A 31 -0.26 5.19 8.80
C GLU A 31 -1.79 5.18 8.61
N ILE A 32 -2.29 5.86 7.56
CA ILE A 32 -3.72 5.91 7.24
C ILE A 32 -4.27 4.52 6.89
N THR A 33 -3.56 3.74 6.06
CA THR A 33 -4.06 2.42 5.66
C THR A 33 -4.02 1.41 6.80
N ASP A 34 -3.03 1.50 7.70
CA ASP A 34 -2.92 0.64 8.88
C ASP A 34 -4.04 0.88 9.88
N GLU A 35 -4.47 2.14 10.04
CA GLU A 35 -5.64 2.50 10.86
C GLU A 35 -6.90 1.78 10.34
N PHE A 36 -7.23 1.90 9.05
CA PHE A 36 -8.40 1.23 8.49
C PHE A 36 -8.32 -0.29 8.51
N VAL A 37 -7.13 -0.86 8.31
CA VAL A 37 -6.93 -2.32 8.42
C VAL A 37 -7.16 -2.80 9.85
N GLU A 38 -6.68 -2.05 10.85
CA GLU A 38 -6.90 -2.36 12.26
C GLU A 38 -8.38 -2.22 12.64
N GLU A 39 -9.04 -1.15 12.22
CA GLU A 39 -10.47 -0.94 12.47
C GLU A 39 -11.32 -2.08 11.90
N LEU A 40 -11.04 -2.54 10.67
CA LEU A 40 -11.72 -3.69 10.06
C LEU A 40 -11.49 -5.02 10.79
N HIS A 41 -10.45 -5.10 11.60
CA HIS A 41 -10.14 -6.30 12.39
C HIS A 41 -10.73 -6.24 13.80
N THR A 42 -10.94 -5.04 14.35
CA THR A 42 -11.25 -4.84 15.77
C THR A 42 -12.62 -4.21 16.02
N ASP A 43 -12.83 -3.02 15.48
CA ASP A 43 -13.92 -2.12 15.89
C ASP A 43 -15.08 -2.08 14.88
N VAL A 44 -14.81 -2.42 13.62
CA VAL A 44 -15.75 -2.29 12.50
C VAL A 44 -15.88 -3.62 11.74
N GLU A 45 -17.11 -4.13 11.62
CA GLU A 45 -17.37 -5.35 10.83
C GLU A 45 -17.16 -5.11 9.32
N SER A 46 -17.62 -3.96 8.83
CA SER A 46 -17.40 -3.48 7.47
C SER A 46 -17.80 -2.00 7.33
N TYR A 47 -17.14 -1.26 6.44
CA TYR A 47 -17.60 0.05 6.00
C TYR A 47 -18.75 -0.09 5.00
N GLY A 48 -19.66 0.88 4.98
CA GLY A 48 -20.74 0.90 4.00
C GLY A 48 -20.21 1.03 2.56
N LEU A 49 -20.95 0.49 1.57
CA LEU A 49 -20.60 0.60 0.14
C LEU A 49 -20.49 2.06 -0.35
N LEU A 50 -21.23 2.95 0.28
CA LEU A 50 -21.13 4.41 0.15
C LEU A 50 -20.71 5.09 1.47
N GLY A 51 -20.55 4.30 2.54
CA GLY A 51 -20.34 4.78 3.90
C GLY A 51 -18.91 5.27 4.14
N GLY A 52 -17.91 4.60 3.57
CA GLY A 52 -16.52 5.05 3.73
C GLY A 52 -16.17 6.32 2.96
N VAL A 53 -17.12 6.93 2.23
CA VAL A 53 -16.91 8.28 1.67
C VAL A 53 -16.76 9.31 2.80
N ASP A 54 -17.49 9.15 3.90
CA ASP A 54 -17.35 10.02 5.08
C ASP A 54 -16.03 9.77 5.82
N ASP A 55 -15.50 8.55 5.70
CA ASP A 55 -14.20 8.11 6.26
C ASP A 55 -13.06 8.23 5.23
N THR A 56 -13.24 9.00 4.16
CA THR A 56 -12.18 9.20 3.15
C THR A 56 -11.10 10.10 3.71
N GLU A 57 -9.86 9.63 3.64
CA GLU A 57 -8.68 10.37 4.05
C GLU A 57 -7.73 10.66 2.89
N TYR A 58 -6.87 11.65 3.11
CA TYR A 58 -5.84 12.07 2.16
C TYR A 58 -4.54 12.22 2.93
N THR A 59 -3.41 11.94 2.27
CA THR A 59 -2.12 12.40 2.80
C THR A 59 -2.09 13.93 2.85
N ASP A 60 -1.30 14.50 3.75
CA ASP A 60 -1.17 15.94 3.99
C ASP A 60 -0.81 16.72 2.72
N ASP A 61 -0.01 16.10 1.84
CA ASP A 61 0.37 16.65 0.54
C ASP A 61 -0.70 16.49 -0.55
N GLY A 62 -1.78 15.74 -0.26
CA GLY A 62 -2.88 15.42 -1.16
C GLY A 62 -2.51 14.48 -2.30
N ALA A 63 -1.35 13.82 -2.26
CA ALA A 63 -0.89 12.93 -3.32
C ALA A 63 -1.69 11.63 -3.38
N PHE A 64 -2.13 11.13 -2.22
CA PHE A 64 -2.90 9.89 -2.12
C PHE A 64 -4.25 10.15 -1.46
N ARG A 65 -5.26 9.42 -1.93
CA ARG A 65 -6.57 9.32 -1.30
C ARG A 65 -6.81 7.89 -0.87
N VAL A 66 -7.24 7.70 0.37
CA VAL A 66 -7.58 6.42 0.97
C VAL A 66 -9.07 6.38 1.27
N LEU A 67 -9.76 5.38 0.72
CA LEU A 67 -11.20 5.21 0.83
C LEU A 67 -11.50 3.79 1.31
N PRO A 68 -11.92 3.59 2.57
CA PRO A 68 -12.40 2.29 3.01
C PRO A 68 -13.78 1.99 2.39
N MET A 69 -14.05 0.73 2.02
CA MET A 69 -15.36 0.29 1.53
C MET A 69 -15.59 -1.21 1.77
N GLY A 70 -16.68 -1.58 2.43
CA GLY A 70 -16.87 -2.97 2.83
C GLY A 70 -15.72 -3.42 3.73
N ARG A 71 -15.01 -4.47 3.32
CA ARG A 71 -13.74 -4.91 3.94
C ARG A 71 -12.56 -4.73 2.98
N LEU A 72 -12.56 -3.62 2.26
CA LEU A 72 -11.51 -3.22 1.32
C LEU A 72 -11.03 -1.82 1.69
N VAL A 73 -9.77 -1.54 1.40
CA VAL A 73 -9.20 -0.19 1.47
C VAL A 73 -8.71 0.20 0.08
N ASN A 74 -9.31 1.24 -0.50
CA ASN A 74 -8.99 1.75 -1.83
C ASN A 74 -7.96 2.86 -1.74
N VAL A 75 -6.84 2.73 -2.45
CA VAL A 75 -5.81 3.76 -2.54
C VAL A 75 -5.74 4.29 -3.97
N LYS A 76 -5.88 5.61 -4.11
CA LYS A 76 -5.82 6.34 -5.38
C LYS A 76 -4.70 7.37 -5.35
N ILE A 77 -3.97 7.50 -6.47
CA ILE A 77 -3.07 8.62 -6.72
C ILE A 77 -3.92 9.76 -7.32
N GLU A 78 -3.86 10.95 -6.75
CA GLU A 78 -4.78 12.05 -7.11
C GLU A 78 -4.35 12.86 -8.35
N HIS A 79 -3.08 12.76 -8.78
CA HIS A 79 -2.66 13.28 -10.09
C HIS A 79 -2.94 12.29 -11.23
N GLU A 80 -2.77 12.75 -12.47
CA GLU A 80 -2.79 11.91 -13.67
C GLU A 80 -1.56 10.99 -13.67
N ALA A 81 -1.66 9.88 -12.94
CA ALA A 81 -0.58 8.93 -12.72
C ALA A 81 -0.50 7.89 -13.84
N THR A 82 0.73 7.48 -14.11
CA THR A 82 1.08 6.43 -15.07
C THR A 82 0.82 5.03 -14.51
N ASP A 83 0.84 4.03 -15.40
CA ASP A 83 0.74 2.62 -14.98
C ASP A 83 1.93 2.20 -14.12
N GLU A 84 3.12 2.72 -14.41
CA GLU A 84 4.33 2.48 -13.64
C GLU A 84 4.24 3.03 -12.21
N GLU A 85 3.63 4.22 -12.02
CA GLU A 85 3.41 4.78 -10.69
C GLU A 85 2.43 3.95 -9.86
N TYR A 86 1.36 3.47 -10.49
CA TYR A 86 0.42 2.56 -9.84
C TYR A 86 1.06 1.20 -9.52
N GLU A 87 1.91 0.68 -10.38
CA GLU A 87 2.63 -0.58 -10.11
C GLU A 87 3.64 -0.42 -8.98
N ALA A 88 4.36 0.72 -8.92
CA ALA A 88 5.24 1.04 -7.80
C ALA A 88 4.46 1.15 -6.48
N LEU A 89 3.31 1.84 -6.49
CA LEU A 89 2.42 1.93 -5.34
C LEU A 89 1.91 0.53 -4.90
N ARG A 90 1.45 -0.29 -5.86
CA ARG A 90 0.98 -1.66 -5.61
C ARG A 90 2.07 -2.49 -4.93
N ALA A 91 3.29 -2.49 -5.48
CA ALA A 91 4.42 -3.25 -4.95
C ALA A 91 4.83 -2.75 -3.55
N ALA A 92 4.78 -1.45 -3.31
CA ALA A 92 5.08 -0.86 -2.00
C ALA A 92 4.04 -1.27 -0.93
N LEU A 93 2.75 -1.25 -1.26
CA LEU A 93 1.68 -1.70 -0.35
C LEU A 93 1.71 -3.23 -0.15
N GLU A 94 1.94 -3.99 -1.22
CA GLU A 94 2.10 -5.45 -1.14
C GLU A 94 3.28 -5.84 -0.25
N SER A 95 4.41 -5.12 -0.37
CA SER A 95 5.57 -5.35 0.50
C SER A 95 5.31 -4.94 1.95
N HIS A 96 4.53 -3.89 2.20
CA HIS A 96 4.17 -3.42 3.55
C HIS A 96 3.31 -4.45 4.28
N TYR A 97 2.33 -5.04 3.58
CA TYR A 97 1.39 -6.03 4.15
C TYR A 97 1.80 -7.50 3.96
N ALA A 98 3.02 -7.78 3.48
CA ALA A 98 3.42 -9.13 3.08
C ALA A 98 3.30 -10.20 4.20
N ASP A 99 3.49 -9.79 5.45
CA ASP A 99 3.43 -10.66 6.63
C ASP A 99 2.21 -10.34 7.53
N ASP A 100 1.25 -9.55 7.05
CA ASP A 100 0.06 -9.15 7.80
C ASP A 100 -1.14 -10.03 7.47
N GLU A 101 -1.47 -10.96 8.36
CA GLU A 101 -2.59 -11.90 8.19
C GLU A 101 -3.96 -11.22 8.12
N ARG A 102 -4.07 -9.93 8.48
CA ARG A 102 -5.32 -9.15 8.32
C ARG A 102 -5.58 -8.80 6.85
N VAL A 103 -4.56 -8.83 6.00
CA VAL A 103 -4.64 -8.50 4.57
C VAL A 103 -4.49 -9.77 3.73
N THR A 104 -5.52 -10.05 2.92
CA THR A 104 -5.56 -11.21 2.03
C THR A 104 -4.78 -10.99 0.74
N GLU A 105 -4.91 -9.81 0.12
CA GLU A 105 -4.25 -9.48 -1.14
C GLU A 105 -4.15 -7.96 -1.35
N VAL A 106 -3.09 -7.52 -2.04
CA VAL A 106 -2.97 -6.15 -2.58
C VAL A 106 -2.96 -6.20 -4.10
N TYR A 107 -3.95 -5.59 -4.77
CA TYR A 107 -4.11 -5.70 -6.23
C TYR A 107 -4.64 -4.43 -6.90
N ARG A 108 -4.34 -4.27 -8.19
CA ARG A 108 -4.90 -3.19 -9.01
C ARG A 108 -6.30 -3.56 -9.49
N CYS A 109 -7.31 -2.78 -9.12
CA CYS A 109 -8.69 -3.04 -9.51
C CYS A 109 -9.01 -2.51 -10.92
N ARG A 110 -10.17 -2.90 -11.47
CA ARG A 110 -10.62 -2.45 -12.81
C ARG A 110 -10.82 -0.95 -12.93
N ALA A 111 -11.03 -0.24 -11.82
CA ALA A 111 -11.15 1.22 -11.80
C ALA A 111 -9.78 1.92 -11.79
N GLY A 112 -8.67 1.17 -11.85
CA GLY A 112 -7.31 1.71 -11.99
C GLY A 112 -6.60 2.02 -10.67
N THR A 113 -7.28 1.91 -9.53
CA THR A 113 -6.77 2.14 -8.16
C THR A 113 -6.26 0.85 -7.50
N ILE A 114 -5.53 0.96 -6.40
CA ILE A 114 -4.99 -0.19 -5.64
C ILE A 114 -5.95 -0.56 -4.51
N MET A 115 -6.33 -1.82 -4.41
CA MET A 115 -7.11 -2.35 -3.29
C MET A 115 -6.19 -3.09 -2.34
N ILE A 116 -6.39 -2.86 -1.05
CA ILE A 116 -5.95 -3.73 0.04
C ILE A 116 -7.19 -4.52 0.47
N ASP A 117 -7.16 -5.84 0.30
CA ASP A 117 -8.28 -6.73 0.58
C ASP A 117 -8.19 -7.30 1.98
N CYS A 118 -9.18 -7.00 2.83
CA CYS A 118 -9.27 -7.48 4.22
C CYS A 118 -10.45 -8.44 4.40
N ARG A 119 -10.96 -9.03 3.31
CA ARG A 119 -12.03 -10.04 3.35
C ARG A 119 -11.43 -11.39 3.74
N HIS A 120 -11.98 -11.97 4.81
CA HIS A 120 -11.73 -13.31 5.33
C HIS A 120 -13.02 -14.12 5.36
#